data_AF-A0A7Y2IJR6-F1
#
_entry.id   AF-A0A7Y2IJR6-F1
#
_cell.length_a   1.000
_cell.length_b   1.000
_cell.length_c   1.000
_cell.angle_alpha   90.00
_cell.angle_beta   90.00
_cell.angle_gamma   90.00
#
_symmetry.space_group_name_H-M   'P 1'
#
loop_
_entity.id
_entity.type
_entity.pdbx_description
1 polymer ?
#
loop_
_entity_poly.entity_id
_entity_poly.type
_entity_poly.pdbx_seq_one_letter_code
_entity_poly.pdbx_strand_id
1 'polypeptide(L)'
;MMVTTDRLATYVLRHADDNLVLAQRLGEWISRGPELEEDIALGNIALDHLGVARYLLQYAAELLGDGWTEDRLAFDRTDRQYSNALLVEQPNGDFAQTMARQLFVDAYQVPMWKAMASSSDDTL
;
A
#
# COMPACT_ATOMS: atom_id res chain seq x y z
N MET A 1 -13.56 -17.22 0.92
CA MET A 1 -12.92 -16.26 1.84
C MET A 1 -11.55 -16.82 2.12
N MET A 2 -10.47 -16.19 1.64
CA MET A 2 -9.12 -16.60 2.02
C MET A 2 -8.91 -16.15 3.47
N VAL A 3 -9.53 -16.87 4.41
CA VAL A 3 -9.28 -16.70 5.83
C VAL A 3 -7.93 -17.35 6.05
N THR A 4 -6.88 -16.58 5.82
CA THR A 4 -5.59 -16.96 6.35
C THR A 4 -5.73 -16.97 7.87
N THR A 5 -5.57 -18.15 8.48
CA THR A 5 -5.50 -18.30 9.94
C THR A 5 -4.23 -17.67 10.50
N ASP A 6 -3.28 -17.35 9.61
CA ASP A 6 -2.03 -16.69 9.94
C ASP A 6 -2.26 -15.19 10.16
N ARG A 7 -2.11 -14.80 11.44
CA ARG A 7 -2.28 -13.42 11.89
C ARG A 7 -1.19 -12.50 11.36
N LEU A 8 0.04 -13.00 11.22
CA LEU A 8 1.16 -12.22 10.71
C LEU A 8 0.98 -11.99 9.21
N ALA A 9 0.68 -13.03 8.44
CA ALA A 9 0.41 -12.89 7.00
C ALA A 9 -0.73 -11.91 6.73
N THR A 10 -1.82 -12.01 7.51
CA THR A 10 -2.95 -11.07 7.41
C THR A 10 -2.53 -9.64 7.75
N TYR A 11 -1.68 -9.45 8.76
CA TYR A 11 -1.21 -8.13 9.19
C TYR A 11 -0.31 -7.49 8.13
N VAL A 12 0.66 -8.23 7.60
CA VAL A 12 1.54 -7.79 6.52
C VAL A 12 0.73 -7.45 5.27
N LEU A 13 -0.22 -8.32 4.89
CA LEU A 13 -1.04 -8.13 3.70
C LEU A 13 -1.90 -6.85 3.77
N ARG A 14 -2.41 -6.48 4.94
CA ARG A 14 -3.16 -5.22 5.12
C ARG A 14 -2.33 -3.99 4.80
N HIS A 15 -1.10 -3.94 5.32
CA HIS A 15 -0.19 -2.83 5.02
C HIS A 15 0.28 -2.87 3.56
N ALA A 16 0.46 -4.05 2.99
CA ALA A 16 0.77 -4.21 1.58
C ALA A 16 -0.36 -3.65 0.68
N ASP A 17 -1.61 -3.97 1.01
CA ASP A 17 -2.81 -3.49 0.31
C ASP A 17 -2.94 -1.97 0.42
N ASP A 18 -2.70 -1.39 1.61
CA ASP A 18 -2.71 0.06 1.81
C ASP A 18 -1.78 0.78 0.83
N ASN A 19 -0.55 0.28 0.75
CA ASN A 19 0.48 0.87 -0.11
C ASN A 19 0.19 0.62 -1.60
N LEU A 20 -0.27 -0.56 -1.97
CA LEU A 20 -0.58 -0.88 -3.36
C LEU A 20 -1.73 -0.01 -3.90
N VAL A 21 -2.81 0.11 -3.13
CA VAL A 21 -3.98 0.90 -3.53
C VAL A 21 -3.65 2.39 -3.56
N LEU A 22 -2.86 2.90 -2.60
CA LEU A 22 -2.44 4.30 -2.63
C LEU A 22 -1.49 4.58 -3.80
N ALA A 23 -0.55 3.68 -4.09
CA ALA A 23 0.32 3.79 -5.27
C ALA A 23 -0.50 3.87 -6.57
N GLN A 24 -1.56 3.06 -6.69
CA GLN A 24 -2.48 3.14 -7.83
C GLN A 24 -3.16 4.51 -7.91
N ARG A 25 -3.69 5.03 -6.79
CA ARG A 25 -4.32 6.36 -6.75
C ARG A 25 -3.36 7.47 -7.11
N LEU A 26 -2.12 7.42 -6.64
CA LEU A 26 -1.13 8.44 -6.98
C LEU A 26 -0.66 8.30 -8.44
N GLY A 27 -0.55 7.08 -8.97
CA GLY A 27 -0.23 6.83 -10.38
C GLY A 27 -1.26 7.40 -11.34
N GLU A 28 -2.53 7.51 -10.93
CA GLU A 28 -3.59 8.17 -11.72
C GLU A 28 -3.32 9.68 -11.96
N TRP A 29 -2.43 10.31 -11.18
CA TRP A 29 -2.02 11.71 -11.36
C TRP A 29 -0.92 11.92 -12.41
N ILE A 30 -0.26 10.86 -12.89
CA ILE A 30 0.81 11.00 -13.89
C ILE A 30 0.27 11.70 -15.12
N SER A 31 0.95 12.77 -15.56
CA SER A 31 0.55 13.71 -16.63
C SER A 31 -0.70 14.55 -16.36
N ARG A 32 -1.12 14.64 -15.09
CA ARG A 32 -2.32 15.37 -14.66
C ARG A 32 -2.07 16.29 -13.47
N GLY A 33 -0.83 16.36 -12.96
CA GLY A 33 -0.47 17.26 -11.86
C GLY A 33 -0.76 18.73 -12.19
N PRO A 34 -0.95 19.60 -11.17
CA PRO A 34 -1.14 21.04 -11.39
C PRO A 34 0.03 21.66 -12.17
N GLU A 35 1.26 21.33 -11.79
CA GLU A 35 2.50 21.65 -12.50
C GLU A 35 3.39 20.39 -12.59
N LEU A 36 4.50 20.51 -13.32
CA LEU A 36 5.42 19.40 -13.55
C LEU A 36 6.06 18.91 -12.24
N GLU A 37 6.35 19.82 -11.33
CA GLU A 37 6.96 19.55 -10.04
C GLU A 37 6.08 18.65 -9.17
N GLU A 38 4.78 18.96 -9.05
CA GLU A 38 3.82 18.13 -8.32
C GLU A 38 3.60 16.78 -9.01
N ASP A 39 3.59 16.72 -10.34
CA ASP A 39 3.46 15.47 -11.09
C ASP A 39 4.64 14.52 -10.79
N ILE A 40 5.86 15.04 -10.85
CA ILE A 40 7.08 14.30 -10.49
C ILE A 40 7.06 13.91 -9.02
N ALA A 41 6.64 14.81 -8.12
CA ALA A 41 6.59 14.53 -6.69
C ALA A 41 5.59 13.41 -6.37
N LEU A 42 4.35 13.49 -6.89
CA LEU A 42 3.35 12.43 -6.70
C LEU A 42 3.78 11.12 -7.34
N GLY A 43 4.43 11.17 -8.51
CA GLY A 43 5.01 9.99 -9.17
C GLY A 43 6.07 9.31 -8.31
N ASN A 44 6.96 10.07 -7.67
CA ASN A 44 7.97 9.52 -6.75
C ASN A 44 7.33 8.88 -5.52
N ILE A 45 6.34 9.55 -4.90
CA ILE A 45 5.61 9.00 -3.75
C ILE A 45 4.86 7.72 -4.15
N ALA A 46 4.27 7.68 -5.35
CA ALA A 46 3.63 6.47 -5.88
C ALA A 46 4.62 5.32 -6.01
N LEU A 47 5.83 5.58 -6.51
CA LEU A 47 6.89 4.59 -6.66
C LEU A 47 7.39 4.08 -5.30
N ASP A 48 7.54 4.96 -4.31
CA ASP A 48 7.92 4.56 -2.95
C ASP A 48 6.87 3.63 -2.33
N HIS A 49 5.58 3.99 -2.41
CA HIS A 49 4.50 3.11 -1.97
C HIS A 49 4.46 1.78 -2.74
N LEU A 50 4.66 1.79 -4.05
CA LEU A 50 4.73 0.56 -4.84
C LEU A 50 5.91 -0.33 -4.40
N GLY A 51 7.07 0.26 -4.09
CA GLY A 51 8.22 -0.47 -3.55
C GLY A 51 7.91 -1.15 -2.23
N VAL A 52 7.29 -0.43 -1.28
CA VAL A 52 6.84 -0.97 0.00
C VAL A 52 5.80 -2.07 -0.19
N ALA A 53 4.81 -1.85 -1.07
CA ALA A 53 3.77 -2.83 -1.37
C ALA A 53 4.38 -4.14 -1.88
N ARG A 54 5.29 -4.08 -2.85
CA ARG A 54 5.99 -5.25 -3.40
C ARG A 54 6.74 -6.04 -2.32
N TYR A 55 7.53 -5.33 -1.50
CA TYR A 55 8.24 -5.95 -0.39
C TYR A 55 7.30 -6.71 0.57
N LEU A 56 6.21 -6.07 0.99
CA LEU A 56 5.26 -6.67 1.92
C LEU A 56 4.41 -7.78 1.28
N LEU A 57 4.02 -7.65 0.00
CA LEU A 57 3.31 -8.70 -0.74
C LEU A 57 4.18 -9.95 -0.90
N GLN A 58 5.47 -9.76 -1.21
CA GLN A 58 6.43 -10.85 -1.28
C GLN A 58 6.56 -11.56 0.07
N TYR A 59 6.68 -10.81 1.17
CA TYR A 59 6.74 -11.42 2.50
C TYR A 59 5.44 -12.12 2.89
N ALA A 60 4.28 -11.51 2.61
CA ALA A 60 2.99 -12.14 2.83
C ALA A 60 2.84 -13.44 2.02
N ALA A 61 3.33 -13.48 0.79
CA ALA A 61 3.33 -14.69 -0.04
C ALA A 61 4.18 -15.81 0.57
N GLU A 62 5.37 -15.47 1.11
CA GLU A 62 6.24 -16.42 1.80
C GLU A 62 5.58 -17.01 3.04
N LEU A 63 4.89 -16.18 3.84
CA LEU A 63 4.16 -16.63 5.03
C LEU A 63 2.94 -17.51 4.68
N LEU A 64 2.25 -17.20 3.58
CA LEU A 64 1.09 -17.97 3.13
C LEU A 64 1.47 -19.31 2.48
N GLY A 65 2.66 -19.42 1.90
CA GLY A 65 3.15 -20.63 1.26
C GLY A 65 2.40 -20.98 -0.04
N ASP A 66 2.31 -22.28 -0.36
CA ASP A 66 1.44 -22.85 -1.41
C ASP A 66 1.50 -22.21 -2.81
N GLY A 67 2.64 -21.63 -3.18
CA GLY A 67 2.84 -21.01 -4.49
C GLY A 67 2.13 -19.66 -4.66
N TRP A 68 1.85 -18.97 -3.55
CA TRP A 68 1.56 -17.55 -3.59
C TRP A 68 2.80 -16.75 -4.03
N THR A 69 2.56 -15.66 -4.74
CA THR A 69 3.58 -14.69 -5.18
C THR A 69 3.05 -13.29 -4.97
N GLU A 70 3.93 -12.28 -5.01
CA GLU A 70 3.50 -10.87 -4.94
C GLU A 70 2.45 -10.55 -6.02
N ASP A 71 2.65 -11.04 -7.25
CA ASP A 71 1.74 -10.80 -8.37
C ASP A 71 0.38 -11.45 -8.17
N ARG A 72 0.32 -12.70 -7.70
CA ARG A 72 -0.98 -13.36 -7.46
C ARG A 72 -1.75 -12.66 -6.35
N LEU A 73 -1.05 -12.19 -5.32
CA LEU A 73 -1.67 -11.37 -4.28
C LEU A 73 -2.13 -10.03 -4.86
N ALA A 74 -1.38 -9.36 -5.73
CA ALA A 74 -1.82 -8.10 -6.32
C ALA A 74 -3.01 -8.27 -7.29
N PHE A 75 -2.97 -9.27 -8.17
CA PHE A 75 -3.84 -9.33 -9.35
C PHE A 75 -4.95 -10.39 -9.32
N ASP A 76 -4.77 -11.50 -8.59
CA ASP A 76 -5.75 -12.60 -8.59
C ASP A 76 -6.81 -12.47 -7.47
N ARG A 77 -6.63 -11.53 -6.54
CA ARG A 77 -7.57 -11.26 -5.45
C ARG A 77 -8.73 -10.37 -5.91
N THR A 78 -9.95 -10.70 -5.48
CA THR A 78 -11.12 -9.84 -5.66
C THR A 78 -11.18 -8.69 -4.65
N ASP A 79 -12.07 -7.73 -4.88
CA ASP A 79 -12.39 -6.62 -3.97
C ASP A 79 -12.65 -7.10 -2.52
N ARG A 80 -13.34 -8.24 -2.36
CA ARG A 80 -13.65 -8.80 -1.03
C ARG A 80 -12.45 -9.44 -0.33
N GLN A 81 -11.34 -9.61 -1.03
CA GLN A 81 -10.10 -10.18 -0.51
C GLN A 81 -9.02 -9.12 -0.25
N TYR A 82 -9.22 -7.90 -0.76
CA TYR A 82 -8.43 -6.74 -0.37
C TYR A 82 -8.80 -6.28 1.03
N SER A 83 -7.80 -5.78 1.74
CA SER A 83 -7.88 -5.44 3.16
C SER A 83 -7.28 -4.08 3.50
N ASN A 84 -7.11 -3.23 2.48
CA ASN A 84 -6.69 -1.84 2.65
C ASN A 84 -7.72 -1.05 3.48
N ALA A 85 -7.25 0.01 4.12
CA ALA A 85 -8.07 1.04 4.72
C ALA A 85 -8.92 1.73 3.65
N LEU A 86 -10.17 2.04 4.01
CA LEU A 86 -11.09 2.76 3.13
C LEU A 86 -10.58 4.15 2.74
N LEU A 87 -9.65 4.72 3.51
CA LEU A 87 -9.05 6.02 3.22
C LEU A 87 -8.20 6.00 1.94
N VAL A 88 -7.41 4.94 1.72
CA VAL A 88 -6.47 4.90 0.58
C VAL A 88 -7.18 4.63 -0.76
N GLU A 89 -8.35 4.00 -0.74
CA GLU A 89 -9.13 3.73 -1.95
C GLU A 89 -9.99 4.92 -2.42
N GLN A 90 -10.10 5.99 -1.62
CA GLN A 90 -10.89 7.16 -2.01
C GLN A 90 -10.41 7.73 -3.36
N PRO A 91 -11.33 8.16 -4.24
CA PRO A 91 -10.96 8.83 -5.49
C PRO A 91 -10.08 10.06 -5.23
N ASN A 92 -9.23 10.41 -6.20
CA ASN A 92 -8.32 11.55 -6.05
C ASN A 92 -9.04 12.90 -5.89
N GLY A 93 -10.16 13.10 -6.59
CA GLY A 93 -10.87 14.38 -6.58
C GLY A 93 -10.02 15.52 -7.17
N ASP A 94 -10.06 16.69 -6.51
CA ASP A 94 -9.11 17.76 -6.79
C ASP A 94 -7.77 17.54 -6.05
N PHE A 95 -6.79 18.37 -6.35
CA PHE A 95 -5.46 18.26 -5.75
C PHE A 95 -5.50 18.39 -4.22
N ALA A 96 -6.38 19.23 -3.66
CA ALA A 96 -6.49 19.41 -2.21
C ALA A 96 -7.03 18.14 -1.53
N GLN A 97 -7.97 17.44 -2.14
CA GLN A 97 -8.48 16.16 -1.64
C GLN A 97 -7.39 15.07 -1.65
N THR A 98 -6.59 15.02 -2.72
CA THR A 98 -5.42 14.13 -2.79
C THR A 98 -4.41 14.44 -1.68
N MET A 99 -4.07 15.72 -1.49
CA MET A 99 -3.14 16.13 -0.43
C MET A 99 -3.68 15.88 0.98
N ALA A 100 -4.99 16.03 1.20
CA ALA A 100 -5.61 15.71 2.48
C ALA A 100 -5.51 14.20 2.79
N ARG A 101 -5.80 13.34 1.80
CA ARG A 101 -5.61 11.89 1.93
C ARG A 101 -4.15 11.56 2.22
N GLN A 102 -3.22 12.13 1.45
CA GLN A 102 -1.79 11.86 1.60
C GLN A 102 -1.28 12.27 2.99
N LEU A 103 -1.64 13.48 3.45
CA LEU A 103 -1.27 13.97 4.78
C LEU A 103 -1.71 13.00 5.90
N PHE A 104 -2.94 12.51 5.85
CA PHE A 104 -3.43 11.59 6.88
C PHE A 104 -2.74 10.22 6.83
N VAL A 105 -2.48 9.71 5.62
CA VAL A 105 -1.74 8.45 5.45
C VAL A 105 -0.32 8.61 5.96
N ASP A 106 0.40 9.66 5.58
CA ASP A 106 1.78 9.90 6.00
C ASP A 106 1.87 10.11 7.52
N ALA A 107 0.96 10.89 8.09
CA ALA A 107 0.90 11.14 9.53
C ALA A 107 0.66 9.85 10.35
N TYR A 108 -0.04 8.87 9.78
CA TYR A 108 -0.20 7.53 10.35
C TYR A 108 1.04 6.66 10.11
N GLN A 109 1.55 6.62 8.88
CA GLN A 109 2.60 5.71 8.47
C GLN A 109 3.94 6.05 9.12
N VAL A 110 4.30 7.33 9.27
CA VAL A 110 5.57 7.73 9.89
C VAL A 110 5.79 7.14 11.30
N PRO A 111 4.87 7.32 12.28
CA PRO A 111 5.03 6.69 13.59
C PRO A 111 4.84 5.18 13.55
N MET A 112 3.98 4.66 12.66
CA MET A 112 3.75 3.22 12.53
C MET A 112 4.99 2.48 12.04
N TRP A 113 5.65 2.93 10.97
CA TRP A 113 6.89 2.33 10.45
C TRP A 113 8.05 2.46 11.45
N LYS A 114 8.13 3.58 12.18
CA LYS A 114 9.13 3.74 13.26
C LYS A 114 8.94 2.70 14.37
N ALA A 115 7.69 2.40 14.73
CA ALA A 115 7.40 1.35 15.70
C ALA A 115 7.67 -0.04 15.10
N MET A 116 7.33 -0.26 13.83
CA MET A 116 7.54 -1.54 13.14
C MET A 116 9.02 -1.89 13.03
N ALA A 117 9.91 -0.92 12.83
CA ALA A 117 11.37 -1.13 12.86
C ALA A 117 11.92 -1.65 14.21
N SER A 118 11.08 -1.76 15.24
CA SER A 118 11.41 -2.38 16.54
C SER A 118 10.68 -3.72 16.76
N SER A 119 10.12 -4.29 15.70
CA SER A 119 9.44 -5.59 15.71
C SER A 119 10.38 -6.71 16.17
N SER A 120 9.79 -7.78 16.69
CA SER A 120 10.52 -9.03 16.95
C SER A 120 10.61 -9.94 15.72
N ASP A 121 9.94 -9.56 14.63
CA ASP A 121 10.05 -10.20 13.33
C ASP A 121 11.18 -9.52 12.57
N ASP A 122 12.26 -10.24 12.26
CA ASP A 122 13.47 -9.66 11.65
C ASP A 122 13.24 -9.09 10.24
N THR A 123 12.13 -9.46 9.59
CA THR A 123 11.74 -8.94 8.27
C THR A 123 11.02 -7.60 8.37
N LEU A 124 10.34 -7.30 9.49
CA LEU A 124 9.52 -6.08 9.67
C LEU A 124 10.26 -5.02 10.49
#